data_AF-A0AAN8JMU5-F1
#
_entry.id   AF-A0AAN8JMU5-F1
#
_cell.length_a   1.000
_cell.length_b   1.000
_cell.length_c   1.000
_cell.angle_alpha   90.00
_cell.angle_beta   90.00
_cell.angle_gamma   90.00
#
_symmetry.space_group_name_H-M   'P 1'
#
loop_
_entity.id
_entity.type
_entity.pdbx_description
1 polymer ?
#
loop_
_entity_poly.entity_id
_entity_poly.type
_entity_poly.pdbx_seq_one_letter_code
_entity_poly.pdbx_strand_id
1 'polypeptide(L)'
;MESYGETNTDNYNDAENGQLIQKQKKSTPVPDGIKIIDCRPIFRRFGIRNLPFRYVWFVTDACGIVCAVLTWLLILYSQYVVMFIMLLPNPSMTYTTFHATVFFFLSFLAASSHLRTMFSDPGAIPKGNATRENILRLGLKEGQVVYKCPKCISIKPERAHHCSVCQRCIRKMDHHCPWVNNCVGENNQKYFVLFTFYICFISIYSLYLSINHFVTCLGREWKGCSGASPPATTVFLIFLIFEGLLFGIFTAIMCATQLSSICTDETAIEQLKKEQATWERKSKWLSIKAVFGHPFSWRWFSPFDQPKFVYPHSYMYSV
;
A
#
# COMPACT_ATOMS: atom_id res chain seq x y z
N MET A 1 47.12 -65.66 30.72
CA MET A 1 46.53 -64.30 30.74
C MET A 1 45.40 -64.30 29.73
N GLU A 2 44.23 -63.88 30.21
CA GLU A 2 42.88 -63.77 29.61
C GLU A 2 42.85 -63.28 28.14
N SER A 3 41.80 -63.40 27.31
CA SER A 3 40.54 -64.17 27.21
C SER A 3 39.84 -63.67 25.92
N TYR A 4 39.27 -64.57 25.11
CA TYR A 4 38.02 -64.49 24.31
C TYR A 4 37.60 -63.27 23.44
N GLY A 5 37.05 -63.58 22.24
CA GLY A 5 35.86 -62.94 21.61
C GLY A 5 36.10 -62.19 20.27
N GLU A 6 35.82 -62.77 19.09
CA GLU A 6 34.56 -62.65 18.29
C GLU A 6 34.24 -61.22 17.78
N THR A 7 34.49 -60.87 16.51
CA THR A 7 33.67 -61.00 15.26
C THR A 7 32.90 -59.73 14.84
N ASN A 8 33.19 -59.31 13.60
CA ASN A 8 32.31 -58.83 12.53
C ASN A 8 31.68 -57.41 12.49
N THR A 9 31.65 -56.94 11.23
CA THR A 9 30.72 -56.02 10.54
C THR A 9 30.87 -54.50 10.68
N ASP A 10 31.23 -53.90 9.54
CA ASP A 10 30.88 -52.60 8.96
C ASP A 10 30.17 -51.55 9.84
N ASN A 11 30.75 -50.34 9.88
CA ASN A 11 29.98 -49.11 10.04
C ASN A 11 30.70 -47.91 9.41
N TYR A 12 30.26 -47.56 8.20
CA TYR A 12 30.22 -46.18 7.73
C TYR A 12 29.23 -45.43 8.63
N ASN A 13 29.66 -44.36 9.32
CA ASN A 13 28.89 -43.16 9.69
C ASN A 13 29.59 -42.39 10.82
N ASP A 14 29.98 -41.14 10.56
CA ASP A 14 29.32 -39.97 11.15
C ASP A 14 30.16 -38.70 10.89
N ALA A 15 29.69 -37.99 9.87
CA ALA A 15 30.06 -36.63 9.56
C ALA A 15 29.39 -35.63 10.54
N GLU A 16 29.98 -34.44 10.61
CA GLU A 16 29.25 -33.17 10.73
C GLU A 16 28.22 -33.02 11.85
N ASN A 17 28.66 -32.56 13.03
CA ASN A 17 27.79 -31.77 13.92
C ASN A 17 28.56 -30.71 14.74
N GLY A 18 29.70 -30.24 14.21
CA GLY A 18 30.52 -29.20 14.83
C GLY A 18 30.19 -27.80 14.33
N GLN A 19 29.45 -27.03 15.12
CA GLN A 19 29.56 -25.57 15.22
C GLN A 19 29.21 -24.70 14.00
N LEU A 20 27.91 -24.47 13.78
CA LEU A 20 27.40 -23.20 13.22
C LEU A 20 26.31 -22.59 14.12
N ILE A 21 26.58 -22.54 15.43
CA ILE A 21 25.85 -21.64 16.34
C ILE A 21 26.59 -20.30 16.30
N GLN A 22 26.19 -19.42 15.38
CA GLN A 22 26.60 -18.02 15.42
C GLN A 22 26.23 -17.43 16.78
N LYS A 23 27.24 -17.10 17.60
CA LYS A 23 27.06 -16.33 18.85
C LYS A 23 26.23 -15.08 18.52
N GLN A 24 25.00 -15.03 19.01
CA GLN A 24 24.16 -13.84 18.94
C GLN A 24 24.85 -12.72 19.73
N LYS A 25 25.53 -11.81 19.02
CA LYS A 25 25.88 -10.49 19.58
C LYS A 25 24.55 -9.83 19.92
N LYS A 26 24.33 -9.46 21.19
CA LYS A 26 23.20 -8.63 21.63
C LYS A 26 23.21 -7.36 20.76
N SER A 27 22.43 -7.33 19.68
CA SER A 27 22.24 -6.14 18.88
C SER A 27 21.39 -5.19 19.70
N THR A 28 21.85 -3.95 19.85
CA THR A 28 21.02 -2.86 20.36
C THR A 28 19.70 -2.83 19.58
N PRO A 29 18.52 -2.73 20.24
CA PRO A 29 17.25 -2.68 19.53
C PRO A 29 17.27 -1.51 18.55
N VAL A 30 17.21 -1.79 17.24
CA VAL A 30 17.06 -0.73 16.23
C VAL A 30 15.67 -0.13 16.45
N PRO A 31 15.55 1.20 16.62
CA PRO A 31 14.27 1.88 16.80
C PRO A 31 13.28 1.44 15.72
N ASP A 32 12.05 1.16 16.12
CA ASP A 32 11.01 0.81 15.16
C ASP A 32 10.61 2.07 14.41
N GLY A 33 10.68 2.04 13.07
CA GLY A 33 10.26 3.15 12.22
C GLY A 33 8.74 3.33 12.18
N ILE A 34 8.01 2.64 13.07
CA ILE A 34 6.56 2.55 13.09
C ILE A 34 6.07 2.79 14.51
N LYS A 35 4.97 3.52 14.62
CA LYS A 35 4.16 3.65 15.82
C LYS A 35 2.82 2.96 15.59
N ILE A 36 2.46 2.04 16.48
CA ILE A 36 1.12 1.46 16.54
C ILE A 36 0.33 2.26 17.56
N ILE A 37 -0.67 3.01 17.09
CA ILE A 37 -1.45 3.92 17.93
C ILE A 37 -2.76 3.22 18.30
N ASP A 38 -3.03 3.07 19.60
CA ASP A 38 -4.30 2.56 20.11
C ASP A 38 -5.33 3.69 20.17
N CYS A 39 -6.36 3.60 19.34
CA CYS A 39 -7.37 4.65 19.26
C CYS A 39 -8.51 4.49 20.29
N ARG A 40 -8.55 3.38 21.06
CA ARG A 40 -9.60 3.13 22.06
C ARG A 40 -9.83 4.29 23.03
N PRO A 41 -8.81 4.99 23.57
CA PRO A 41 -9.01 6.09 24.51
C PRO A 41 -9.79 7.27 23.90
N ILE A 42 -9.52 7.60 22.63
CA ILE A 42 -10.17 8.71 21.91
C ILE A 42 -11.66 8.40 21.74
N PHE A 43 -11.98 7.21 21.25
CA PHE A 43 -13.37 6.86 20.94
C PHE A 43 -14.22 6.55 22.16
N ARG A 44 -13.61 6.06 23.26
CA ARG A 44 -14.28 5.98 24.57
C ARG A 44 -14.77 7.35 25.05
N ARG A 45 -14.01 8.42 24.77
CA ARG A 45 -14.39 9.80 25.11
C ARG A 45 -15.64 10.28 24.34
N PHE A 46 -15.88 9.73 23.15
CA PHE A 46 -17.04 10.04 22.31
C PHE A 46 -18.17 8.99 22.41
N GLY A 47 -18.10 8.04 23.37
CA GLY A 47 -19.15 7.04 23.58
C GLY A 47 -19.25 5.95 22.50
N ILE A 48 -18.29 5.86 21.57
CA ILE A 48 -18.31 4.90 20.46
C ILE A 48 -17.73 3.56 20.93
N ARG A 49 -18.58 2.53 21.05
CA ARG A 49 -18.21 1.20 21.58
C ARG A 49 -17.72 0.21 20.51
N ASN A 50 -18.22 0.30 19.28
CA ASN A 50 -17.84 -0.57 18.16
C ASN A 50 -16.95 0.19 17.19
N LEU A 51 -15.67 -0.17 17.14
CA LEU A 51 -14.66 0.52 16.33
C LEU A 51 -14.32 -0.26 15.06
N PRO A 52 -14.35 0.39 13.88
CA PRO A 52 -13.82 -0.22 12.67
C PRO A 52 -12.28 -0.36 12.70
N PHE A 53 -11.58 0.48 13.48
CA PHE A 53 -10.12 0.47 13.61
C PHE A 53 -9.68 0.59 15.07
N ARG A 54 -9.17 -0.51 15.64
CA ARG A 54 -8.67 -0.55 17.03
C ARG A 54 -7.25 -0.01 17.15
N TYR A 55 -6.42 -0.26 16.14
CA TYR A 55 -5.03 0.15 16.07
C TYR A 55 -4.76 0.82 14.72
N VAL A 56 -3.96 1.87 14.74
CA VAL A 56 -3.51 2.60 13.55
C VAL A 56 -2.02 2.36 13.36
N TRP A 57 -1.64 1.98 12.14
CA TRP A 57 -0.26 1.83 11.72
C TRP A 57 0.27 3.18 11.24
N PHE A 58 1.40 3.65 11.75
CA PHE A 58 1.97 4.93 11.32
C PHE A 58 3.49 4.87 11.20
N VAL A 59 4.02 5.13 10.00
CA VAL A 59 5.46 5.18 9.76
C VAL A 59 6.01 6.57 10.11
N THR A 60 7.11 6.62 10.84
CA THR A 60 7.78 7.87 11.23
C THR A 60 8.88 8.24 10.22
N ASP A 61 8.49 8.39 8.96
CA ASP A 61 9.36 8.85 7.87
C ASP A 61 9.10 10.34 7.61
N ALA A 62 10.10 11.19 7.86
CA ALA A 62 9.94 12.64 7.70
C ALA A 62 9.61 13.03 6.25
N CYS A 63 10.27 12.38 5.28
CA CYS A 63 9.99 12.59 3.86
C CYS A 63 8.57 12.16 3.53
N GLY A 64 8.18 10.97 3.99
CA GLY A 64 6.83 10.45 3.81
C GLY A 64 5.75 11.34 4.41
N ILE A 65 5.95 11.88 5.62
CA ILE A 65 5.01 12.80 6.27
C ILE A 65 4.83 14.07 5.44
N VAL A 66 5.93 14.67 4.93
CA VAL A 66 5.85 15.86 4.08
C VAL A 66 5.10 15.55 2.79
N CYS A 67 5.43 14.45 2.10
CA CYS A 67 4.74 14.04 0.87
C CYS A 67 3.25 13.74 1.11
N ALA A 68 2.90 13.14 2.24
CA ALA A 68 1.51 12.93 2.63
C ALA A 68 0.78 14.27 2.81
N VAL A 69 1.33 15.20 3.58
CA VAL A 69 0.74 16.55 3.75
C VAL A 69 0.57 17.26 2.42
N LEU A 70 1.57 17.23 1.55
CA LEU A 70 1.48 17.80 0.20
C LEU A 70 0.35 17.16 -0.62
N THR A 71 0.16 15.85 -0.53
CA THR A 71 -0.96 15.15 -1.20
C THR A 71 -2.31 15.74 -0.78
N TRP A 72 -2.51 16.00 0.51
CA TRP A 72 -3.74 16.61 1.02
C TRP A 72 -3.92 18.04 0.54
N LEU A 73 -2.85 18.84 0.52
CA LEU A 73 -2.89 20.21 0.02
C LEU A 73 -3.25 20.25 -1.47
N LEU A 74 -2.74 19.33 -2.28
CA LEU A 74 -3.08 19.21 -3.71
C LEU A 74 -4.56 18.86 -3.92
N ILE A 75 -5.07 17.85 -3.20
CA ILE A 75 -6.51 17.50 -3.25
C ILE A 75 -7.38 18.68 -2.81
N LEU A 76 -7.01 19.40 -1.76
CA LEU A 76 -7.75 20.57 -1.29
C LEU A 76 -7.67 21.74 -2.27
N TYR A 77 -6.52 21.96 -2.89
CA TYR A 77 -6.32 22.99 -3.90
C TYR A 77 -7.19 22.72 -5.14
N SER A 78 -7.17 21.50 -5.68
CA SER A 78 -8.01 21.13 -6.81
C SER A 78 -9.51 21.24 -6.47
N GLN A 79 -9.92 20.82 -5.28
CA GLN A 79 -11.28 21.04 -4.78
C GLN A 79 -11.63 22.54 -4.72
N TYR A 80 -10.73 23.38 -4.21
CA TYR A 80 -10.95 24.82 -4.13
C TYR A 80 -11.15 25.43 -5.52
N VAL A 81 -10.25 25.16 -6.47
CA VAL A 81 -10.33 25.74 -7.81
C VAL A 81 -11.58 25.25 -8.54
N VAL A 82 -11.89 23.96 -8.48
CA VAL A 82 -13.08 23.41 -9.14
C VAL A 82 -14.36 24.02 -8.57
N MET A 83 -14.49 24.07 -7.26
CA MET A 83 -15.72 24.57 -6.64
C MET A 83 -15.86 26.09 -6.77
N PHE A 84 -14.86 26.86 -6.35
CA PHE A 84 -15.00 28.30 -6.17
C PHE A 84 -14.66 29.10 -7.42
N ILE A 85 -13.74 28.61 -8.26
CA ILE A 85 -13.34 29.31 -9.49
C ILE A 85 -14.20 28.88 -10.68
N MET A 86 -14.52 27.59 -10.81
CA MET A 86 -15.21 27.07 -11.99
C MET A 86 -16.73 26.85 -11.82
N LEU A 87 -17.17 26.23 -10.73
CA LEU A 87 -18.56 25.74 -10.60
C LEU A 87 -19.51 26.74 -9.93
N LEU A 88 -19.14 27.36 -8.81
CA LEU A 88 -20.01 28.32 -8.12
C LEU A 88 -20.39 29.56 -8.97
N PRO A 89 -19.49 30.11 -9.80
CA PRO A 89 -19.84 31.22 -10.70
C PRO A 89 -20.74 30.79 -11.88
N ASN A 90 -20.91 29.49 -12.13
CA ASN A 90 -21.71 29.03 -13.25
C ASN A 90 -23.21 29.28 -12.98
N PRO A 91 -23.95 29.91 -13.91
CA PRO A 91 -25.36 30.23 -13.71
C PRO A 91 -26.27 28.99 -13.68
N SER A 92 -25.84 27.87 -14.24
CA SER A 92 -26.64 26.64 -14.27
C SER A 92 -26.48 25.86 -12.97
N MET A 93 -27.45 25.98 -12.08
CA MET A 93 -27.47 25.26 -10.80
C MET A 93 -27.40 23.74 -10.97
N THR A 94 -28.04 23.20 -12.01
CA THR A 94 -28.02 21.75 -12.30
C THR A 94 -26.63 21.28 -12.70
N TYR A 95 -25.95 22.04 -13.57
CA TYR A 95 -24.56 21.79 -13.95
C TYR A 95 -23.64 21.83 -12.73
N THR A 96 -23.72 22.91 -11.95
CA THR A 96 -22.92 23.11 -10.73
C THR A 96 -23.12 21.97 -9.74
N THR A 97 -24.37 21.62 -9.43
CA THR A 97 -24.69 20.58 -8.44
C THR A 97 -24.20 19.21 -8.90
N PHE A 98 -24.40 18.85 -10.17
CA PHE A 98 -23.95 17.58 -10.72
C PHE A 98 -22.42 17.44 -10.67
N HIS A 99 -21.70 18.41 -11.25
CA HIS A 99 -20.24 18.37 -11.31
C HIS A 99 -19.60 18.48 -9.92
N ALA A 100 -20.16 19.30 -9.02
CA ALA A 100 -19.71 19.40 -7.64
C ALA A 100 -19.87 18.08 -6.89
N THR A 101 -21.02 17.42 -7.04
CA THR A 101 -21.30 16.14 -6.38
C THR A 101 -20.33 15.06 -6.86
N VAL A 102 -20.10 14.97 -8.17
CA VAL A 102 -19.17 14.00 -8.75
C VAL A 102 -17.74 14.27 -8.28
N PHE A 103 -17.28 15.52 -8.37
CA PHE A 103 -15.90 15.88 -8.01
C PHE A 103 -15.64 15.67 -6.51
N PHE A 104 -16.58 16.09 -5.65
CA PHE A 104 -16.49 15.88 -4.21
C PHE A 104 -16.49 14.39 -3.85
N PHE A 105 -17.36 13.60 -4.47
CA PHE A 105 -17.45 12.16 -4.23
C PHE A 105 -16.14 11.44 -4.61
N LEU A 106 -15.59 11.73 -5.79
CA LEU A 106 -14.31 11.17 -6.20
C LEU A 106 -13.18 11.61 -5.26
N SER A 107 -13.10 12.89 -4.90
CA SER A 107 -12.10 13.43 -3.97
C SER A 107 -12.18 12.78 -2.59
N PHE A 108 -13.39 12.55 -2.09
CA PHE A 108 -13.64 11.82 -0.85
C PHE A 108 -13.12 10.37 -0.92
N LEU A 109 -13.36 9.67 -2.04
CA LEU A 109 -12.85 8.31 -2.23
C LEU A 109 -11.32 8.27 -2.37
N ALA A 110 -10.72 9.23 -3.07
CA ALA A 110 -9.27 9.36 -3.18
C ALA A 110 -8.63 9.59 -1.80
N ALA A 111 -9.14 10.57 -1.05
CA ALA A 111 -8.68 10.89 0.31
C ALA A 111 -8.85 9.69 1.25
N SER A 112 -10.00 9.01 1.20
CA SER A 112 -10.26 7.82 2.02
C SER A 112 -9.32 6.67 1.67
N SER A 113 -9.05 6.43 0.39
CA SER A 113 -8.10 5.41 -0.09
C SER A 113 -6.66 5.73 0.33
N HIS A 114 -6.28 7.01 0.29
CA HIS A 114 -4.98 7.49 0.77
C HIS A 114 -4.80 7.22 2.26
N LEU A 115 -5.78 7.62 3.09
CA LEU A 115 -5.79 7.33 4.54
C LEU A 115 -5.66 5.84 4.81
N ARG A 116 -6.44 5.01 4.10
CA ARG A 116 -6.39 3.55 4.28
C ARG A 116 -5.03 2.98 3.90
N THR A 117 -4.39 3.49 2.86
CA THR A 117 -3.04 3.04 2.47
C THR A 117 -2.00 3.45 3.50
N MET A 118 -2.06 4.70 3.96
CA MET A 118 -1.14 5.29 4.93
C MET A 118 -1.22 4.64 6.30
N PHE A 119 -2.44 4.35 6.77
CA PHE A 119 -2.70 3.96 8.16
C PHE A 119 -2.94 2.46 8.38
N SER A 120 -2.84 1.64 7.33
CA SER A 120 -2.95 0.18 7.43
C SER A 120 -1.59 -0.49 7.53
N ASP A 121 -1.51 -1.56 8.30
CA ASP A 121 -0.35 -2.47 8.29
C ASP A 121 -0.21 -3.08 6.87
N PRO A 122 0.92 -2.87 6.17
CA PRO A 122 1.13 -3.39 4.82
C PRO A 122 1.37 -4.91 4.77
N GLY A 123 1.45 -5.58 5.92
CA GLY A 123 1.76 -7.01 6.03
C GLY A 123 3.10 -7.24 6.72
N ALA A 124 3.40 -6.46 7.76
CA ALA A 124 4.65 -6.49 8.48
C ALA A 124 4.84 -7.79 9.27
N ILE A 125 6.07 -8.27 9.27
CA ILE A 125 6.49 -9.48 9.98
C ILE A 125 6.96 -9.07 11.39
N PRO A 126 6.52 -9.79 12.44
CA PRO A 126 6.99 -9.55 13.80
C PRO A 126 8.51 -9.70 13.91
N LYS A 127 9.16 -8.72 14.56
CA LYS A 127 10.58 -8.79 14.93
C LYS A 127 10.81 -9.90 15.95
N GLY A 128 12.00 -10.50 15.95
CA GLY A 128 12.36 -11.53 16.91
C GLY A 128 11.61 -12.85 16.74
N ASN A 129 10.84 -13.04 15.66
CA ASN A 129 10.08 -14.28 15.46
C ASN A 129 10.98 -15.48 15.08
N ALA A 130 12.30 -15.29 14.90
CA ALA A 130 13.26 -16.36 14.61
C ALA A 130 13.68 -17.14 15.87
N THR A 131 12.71 -17.59 16.66
CA THR A 131 12.93 -18.47 17.82
C THR A 131 12.95 -19.93 17.40
N ARG A 132 13.65 -20.79 18.15
CA ARG A 132 13.65 -22.25 17.91
C ARG A 132 12.23 -22.81 17.92
N GLU A 133 11.41 -22.35 18.84
CA GLU A 133 10.00 -22.73 18.95
C GLU A 133 9.21 -22.38 17.68
N ASN A 134 9.35 -21.15 17.16
CA ASN A 134 8.65 -20.76 15.94
C ASN A 134 9.14 -21.54 14.72
N ILE A 135 10.44 -21.84 14.64
CA ILE A 135 10.99 -22.69 13.56
C ILE A 135 10.38 -24.10 13.62
N LEU A 136 10.25 -24.70 14.81
CA LEU A 136 9.60 -26.00 14.99
C LEU A 136 8.11 -25.95 14.62
N ARG A 137 7.40 -24.88 14.99
CA ARG A 137 5.99 -24.66 14.65
C ARG A 137 5.75 -24.52 13.14
N LEU A 138 6.76 -24.16 12.35
CA LEU A 138 6.64 -24.05 10.89
C LEU A 138 6.57 -25.43 10.20
N GLY A 139 6.90 -26.53 10.88
CA GLY A 139 6.81 -27.88 10.30
C GLY A 139 7.65 -28.04 9.02
N LEU A 140 8.83 -27.42 9.00
CA LEU A 140 9.72 -27.40 7.83
C LEU A 140 10.17 -28.83 7.49
N LYS A 141 10.20 -29.15 6.19
CA LYS A 141 10.75 -30.42 5.71
C LYS A 141 12.27 -30.45 5.93
N GLU A 142 12.83 -31.62 6.14
CA GLU A 142 14.29 -31.77 6.23
C GLU A 142 14.96 -31.25 4.94
N GLY A 143 16.02 -30.45 5.11
CA GLY A 143 16.70 -29.76 4.01
C GLY A 143 16.05 -28.45 3.52
N GLN A 144 14.89 -28.05 4.05
CA GLN A 144 14.24 -26.80 3.63
C GLN A 144 15.00 -25.57 4.13
N VAL A 145 15.47 -24.74 3.20
CA VAL A 145 16.23 -23.51 3.49
C VAL A 145 15.29 -22.41 3.98
N VAL A 146 15.62 -21.83 5.14
CA VAL A 146 14.88 -20.69 5.71
C VAL A 146 15.74 -19.44 5.71
N TYR A 147 15.25 -18.40 5.05
CA TYR A 147 15.90 -17.09 5.06
C TYR A 147 15.59 -16.35 6.37
N LYS A 148 16.60 -15.71 6.95
CA LYS A 148 16.47 -14.86 8.13
C LYS A 148 16.85 -13.43 7.79
N CYS A 149 16.09 -12.48 8.31
CA CYS A 149 16.47 -11.07 8.27
C CYS A 149 17.35 -10.76 9.48
N PRO A 150 18.64 -10.38 9.29
CA PRO A 150 19.53 -10.08 10.41
C PRO A 150 19.11 -8.82 11.16
N LYS A 151 18.48 -7.85 10.47
CA LYS A 151 18.03 -6.58 11.08
C LYS A 151 16.79 -6.76 11.96
N CYS A 152 15.82 -7.57 11.52
CA CYS A 152 14.59 -7.83 12.27
C CYS A 152 14.71 -9.01 13.23
N ILE A 153 15.75 -9.84 13.10
CA ILE A 153 15.88 -11.14 13.76
C ILE A 153 14.61 -11.96 13.53
N SER A 154 14.15 -11.97 12.29
CA SER A 154 12.90 -12.59 11.89
C SER A 154 13.11 -13.58 10.76
N ILE A 155 12.36 -14.69 10.80
CA ILE A 155 12.18 -15.59 9.67
C ILE A 155 11.52 -14.77 8.56
N LYS A 156 12.12 -14.82 7.37
CA LYS A 156 11.70 -14.11 6.19
C LYS A 156 10.92 -15.09 5.31
N PRO A 157 9.58 -15.00 5.26
CA PRO A 157 8.78 -15.76 4.31
C PRO A 157 9.22 -15.44 2.87
N GLU A 158 8.86 -16.33 1.95
CA GLU A 158 9.04 -16.09 0.52
C GLU A 158 8.40 -14.75 0.11
N ARG A 159 9.03 -14.03 -0.83
CA ARG A 159 8.57 -12.72 -1.34
C ARG A 159 8.48 -11.58 -0.31
N ALA A 160 8.90 -11.81 0.94
CA ALA A 160 9.02 -10.72 1.90
C ALA A 160 10.30 -9.91 1.60
N HIS A 161 10.32 -8.61 1.90
CA HIS A 161 11.56 -7.81 1.83
C HIS A 161 11.68 -6.89 3.03
N HIS A 162 12.91 -6.56 3.44
CA HIS A 162 13.16 -5.62 4.54
C HIS A 162 13.18 -4.18 4.00
N CYS A 163 12.29 -3.33 4.49
CA CYS A 163 12.32 -1.90 4.23
C CYS A 163 13.16 -1.19 5.29
N SER A 164 14.22 -0.51 4.87
CA SER A 164 15.09 0.29 5.76
C SER A 164 14.41 1.54 6.29
N VAL A 165 13.35 2.04 5.65
CA VAL A 165 12.60 3.19 6.16
C VAL A 165 11.67 2.74 7.29
N CYS A 166 10.82 1.75 7.02
CA CYS A 166 9.90 1.19 8.01
C CYS A 166 10.61 0.38 9.11
N GLN A 167 11.87 -0.04 8.90
CA GLN A 167 12.61 -0.94 9.80
C GLN A 167 11.88 -2.26 10.09
N ARG A 168 11.16 -2.77 9.09
CA ARG A 168 10.38 -4.02 9.15
C ARG A 168 10.51 -4.83 7.87
N CYS A 169 10.35 -6.14 7.99
CA CYS A 169 10.12 -6.99 6.84
C CYS A 169 8.63 -6.96 6.49
N ILE A 170 8.30 -6.73 5.23
CA ILE A 170 6.93 -6.64 4.72
C ILE A 170 6.69 -7.81 3.77
N ARG A 171 5.57 -8.53 3.93
CA ARG A 171 5.16 -9.64 3.04
C ARG A 171 4.70 -9.10 1.68
N LYS A 172 5.12 -9.77 0.60
CA LYS A 172 4.92 -9.34 -0.79
C LYS A 172 5.16 -7.83 -0.93
N MET A 173 6.31 -7.38 -0.43
CA MET A 173 6.67 -5.97 -0.46
C MET A 173 6.80 -5.53 -1.91
N ASP A 174 6.04 -4.51 -2.30
CA ASP A 174 6.18 -3.90 -3.61
C ASP A 174 7.20 -2.76 -3.55
N HIS A 175 6.91 -1.71 -2.78
CA HIS A 175 7.83 -0.60 -2.57
C HIS A 175 7.50 0.19 -1.29
N HIS A 176 8.43 1.06 -0.88
CA HIS A 176 8.14 2.13 0.08
C HIS A 176 7.74 3.38 -0.69
N CYS A 177 6.56 3.93 -0.39
CA CYS A 177 6.03 5.08 -1.11
C CYS A 177 5.94 6.29 -0.16
N PRO A 178 6.78 7.33 -0.37
CA PRO A 178 6.72 8.55 0.43
C PRO A 178 5.34 9.23 0.36
N TRP A 179 4.69 9.22 -0.81
CA TRP A 179 3.38 9.87 -1.01
C TRP A 179 2.25 9.32 -0.15
N VAL A 180 2.35 8.08 0.34
CA VAL A 180 1.41 7.48 1.30
C VAL A 180 2.04 7.26 2.67
N ASN A 181 3.26 7.75 2.91
CA ASN A 181 4.03 7.56 4.15
C ASN A 181 4.00 6.10 4.66
N ASN A 182 4.10 5.13 3.76
CA ASN A 182 4.00 3.71 4.13
C ASN A 182 4.62 2.81 3.03
N CYS A 183 4.89 1.57 3.40
CA CYS A 183 5.12 0.53 2.40
C CYS A 183 3.80 0.12 1.75
N VAL A 184 3.88 -0.27 0.48
CA VAL A 184 2.83 -0.99 -0.24
C VAL A 184 3.18 -2.47 -0.21
N GLY A 185 2.29 -3.29 0.33
CA GLY A 185 2.45 -4.73 0.46
C GLY A 185 1.11 -5.44 0.44
N GLU A 186 1.12 -6.74 0.74
CA GLU A 186 -0.04 -7.64 0.59
C GLU A 186 -1.34 -7.09 1.23
N ASN A 187 -1.25 -6.50 2.43
CA ASN A 187 -2.44 -6.14 3.21
C ASN A 187 -3.04 -4.76 2.86
N ASN A 188 -2.31 -3.91 2.12
CA ASN A 188 -2.78 -2.56 1.76
C ASN A 188 -2.73 -2.27 0.25
N GLN A 189 -2.29 -3.22 -0.58
CA GLN A 189 -2.20 -3.08 -2.04
C GLN A 189 -3.52 -2.63 -2.68
N LYS A 190 -4.67 -3.17 -2.22
CA LYS A 190 -6.00 -2.73 -2.68
C LYS A 190 -6.19 -1.21 -2.55
N TYR A 191 -5.89 -0.68 -1.36
CA TYR A 191 -6.11 0.74 -1.06
C TYR A 191 -5.18 1.63 -1.88
N PHE A 192 -3.94 1.19 -2.12
CA PHE A 192 -3.01 1.90 -2.97
C PHE A 192 -3.50 1.96 -4.42
N VAL A 193 -3.98 0.85 -4.97
CA VAL A 193 -4.57 0.82 -6.32
C VAL A 193 -5.78 1.77 -6.40
N LEU A 194 -6.69 1.71 -5.43
CA LEU A 194 -7.84 2.63 -5.39
C LEU A 194 -7.42 4.10 -5.30
N PHE A 195 -6.43 4.42 -4.48
CA PHE A 195 -5.89 5.78 -4.39
C PHE A 195 -5.38 6.28 -5.74
N THR A 196 -4.51 5.51 -6.41
CA THR A 196 -3.98 5.90 -7.73
C THR A 196 -5.07 5.98 -8.80
N PHE A 197 -6.05 5.06 -8.76
CA PHE A 197 -7.20 5.07 -9.65
C PHE A 197 -8.04 6.35 -9.48
N TYR A 198 -8.42 6.70 -8.24
CA TYR A 198 -9.25 7.89 -8.01
C TYR A 198 -8.52 9.20 -8.30
N ILE A 199 -7.22 9.31 -7.99
CA ILE A 199 -6.45 10.51 -8.37
C ILE A 199 -6.37 10.64 -9.90
N CYS A 200 -6.17 9.56 -10.64
CA CYS A 200 -6.18 9.57 -12.10
C CYS A 200 -7.52 10.10 -12.64
N PHE A 201 -8.65 9.58 -12.13
CA PHE A 201 -9.98 10.01 -12.54
C PHE A 201 -10.26 11.49 -12.20
N ILE A 202 -9.90 11.93 -10.98
CA ILE A 202 -10.06 13.35 -10.58
C ILE A 202 -9.20 14.24 -11.47
N SER A 203 -7.97 13.82 -11.78
CA SER A 203 -7.06 14.58 -12.64
C SER A 203 -7.64 14.76 -14.04
N ILE A 204 -8.08 13.67 -14.68
CA ILE A 204 -8.75 13.72 -16.00
C ILE A 204 -10.00 14.60 -15.95
N TYR A 205 -10.80 14.46 -14.90
CA TYR A 205 -12.04 15.22 -14.76
C TYR A 205 -11.78 16.72 -14.51
N SER A 206 -10.74 17.06 -13.73
CA SER A 206 -10.31 18.45 -13.52
C SER A 206 -9.82 19.11 -14.81
N LEU A 207 -9.11 18.37 -15.66
CA LEU A 207 -8.67 18.84 -16.98
C LEU A 207 -9.88 19.09 -17.90
N TYR A 208 -10.82 18.14 -17.93
CA TYR A 208 -12.07 18.31 -18.66
C TYR A 208 -12.83 19.56 -18.21
N LEU A 209 -13.03 19.76 -16.89
CA LEU A 209 -13.72 20.94 -16.37
C LEU A 209 -12.97 22.24 -16.68
N SER A 210 -11.63 22.23 -16.57
CA SER A 210 -10.78 23.38 -16.89
C SER A 210 -10.89 23.80 -18.35
N ILE A 211 -10.88 22.83 -19.28
CA ILE A 211 -11.06 23.09 -20.72
C ILE A 211 -12.46 23.65 -21.00
N ASN A 212 -13.51 23.05 -20.42
CA ASN A 212 -14.88 23.53 -20.62
C ASN A 212 -15.07 24.96 -20.08
N HIS A 213 -14.51 25.24 -18.90
CA HIS A 213 -14.53 26.58 -18.31
C HIS A 213 -13.81 27.59 -19.20
N PHE A 214 -12.60 27.25 -19.67
CA PHE A 214 -11.83 28.09 -20.58
C PHE A 214 -12.59 28.41 -21.88
N VAL A 215 -13.13 27.39 -22.55
CA VAL A 215 -13.90 27.55 -23.81
C VAL A 215 -15.16 28.40 -23.60
N THR A 216 -15.89 28.15 -22.50
CA THR A 216 -17.11 28.93 -22.19
C THR A 216 -16.79 30.40 -21.93
N CYS A 217 -15.64 30.68 -21.30
CA CYS A 217 -15.22 32.02 -20.95
C CYS A 217 -14.55 32.78 -22.08
N LEU A 218 -14.00 32.09 -23.10
CA LEU A 218 -13.61 32.72 -24.35
C LEU A 218 -14.83 33.26 -25.13
N GLY A 219 -15.97 32.57 -25.05
CA GLY A 219 -17.21 32.99 -25.71
C GLY A 219 -18.01 34.06 -24.96
N ARG A 220 -17.55 34.51 -23.78
CA ARG A 220 -18.23 35.49 -22.91
C ARG A 220 -17.26 36.58 -22.46
N GLU A 221 -17.77 37.67 -21.88
CA GLU A 221 -16.90 38.62 -21.19
C GLU A 221 -16.31 37.96 -19.92
N TRP A 222 -14.99 37.76 -19.91
CA TRP A 222 -14.27 37.05 -18.84
C TRP A 222 -14.53 37.61 -17.43
N LYS A 223 -14.92 38.88 -17.31
CA LYS A 223 -15.25 39.54 -16.03
C LYS A 223 -16.43 38.89 -15.29
N GLY A 224 -17.34 38.20 -16.00
CA GLY A 224 -18.49 37.50 -15.42
C GLY A 224 -18.27 36.01 -15.17
N CYS A 225 -17.08 35.47 -15.45
CA CYS A 225 -16.84 34.02 -15.47
C CYS A 225 -16.42 33.43 -14.12
N SER A 226 -15.89 34.24 -13.22
CA SER A 226 -15.35 33.78 -11.94
C SER A 226 -15.53 34.82 -10.85
N GLY A 227 -15.60 34.39 -9.59
CA GLY A 227 -15.58 35.30 -8.44
C GLY A 227 -14.23 36.01 -8.21
N ALA A 228 -13.17 35.56 -8.89
CA ALA A 228 -11.84 36.16 -8.88
C ALA A 228 -11.58 37.04 -10.11
N SER A 229 -10.56 37.90 -10.03
CA SER A 229 -10.13 38.71 -11.18
C SER A 229 -9.65 37.84 -12.36
N PRO A 230 -9.78 38.29 -13.62
CA PRO A 230 -9.35 37.52 -14.78
C PRO A 230 -7.93 36.94 -14.68
N PRO A 231 -6.90 37.72 -14.28
CA PRO A 231 -5.54 37.18 -14.18
C PRO A 231 -5.40 36.13 -13.07
N ALA A 232 -6.08 36.33 -11.93
CA ALA A 232 -6.05 35.36 -10.83
C ALA A 232 -6.69 34.02 -11.24
N THR A 233 -7.83 34.07 -11.93
CA THR A 233 -8.50 32.87 -12.48
C THR A 233 -7.59 32.12 -13.44
N THR A 234 -6.92 32.82 -14.36
CA THR A 234 -5.96 32.20 -15.27
C THR A 234 -4.83 31.51 -14.51
N VAL A 235 -4.27 32.14 -13.46
CA VAL A 235 -3.21 31.54 -12.63
C VAL A 235 -3.70 30.26 -11.94
N PHE A 236 -4.89 30.28 -11.33
CA PHE A 236 -5.46 29.08 -10.70
C PHE A 236 -5.65 27.93 -11.69
N LEU A 237 -6.17 28.22 -12.88
CA LEU A 237 -6.37 27.22 -13.92
C LEU A 237 -5.05 26.64 -14.43
N ILE A 238 -4.02 27.47 -14.63
CA ILE A 238 -2.69 27.00 -15.05
C ILE A 238 -2.12 26.00 -14.05
N PHE A 239 -2.15 26.33 -12.76
CA PHE A 239 -1.65 25.42 -11.73
C PHE A 239 -2.49 24.15 -11.61
N LEU A 240 -3.82 24.24 -11.74
CA LEU A 240 -4.68 23.06 -11.74
C LEU A 240 -4.42 22.15 -12.96
N ILE A 241 -4.21 22.72 -14.14
CA ILE A 241 -3.87 21.97 -15.35
C ILE A 241 -2.50 21.30 -15.19
N PHE A 242 -1.50 22.02 -14.66
CA PHE A 242 -0.18 21.45 -14.40
C PHE A 242 -0.25 20.30 -13.40
N GLU A 243 -0.96 20.48 -12.29
CA GLU A 243 -1.22 19.42 -11.30
C GLU A 243 -1.91 18.22 -11.95
N GLY A 244 -3.02 18.44 -12.67
CA GLY A 244 -3.81 17.40 -13.30
C GLY A 244 -3.02 16.62 -14.36
N LEU A 245 -2.15 17.27 -15.13
CA LEU A 245 -1.29 16.58 -16.09
C LEU A 245 -0.20 15.77 -15.41
N LEU A 246 0.56 16.39 -14.50
CA LEU A 246 1.68 15.74 -13.82
C LEU A 246 1.23 14.54 -13.00
N PHE A 247 0.28 14.75 -12.09
CA PHE A 247 -0.20 13.69 -11.20
C PHE A 247 -1.16 12.75 -11.91
N GLY A 248 -1.92 13.20 -12.91
CA GLY A 248 -2.75 12.33 -13.73
C GLY A 248 -1.93 11.29 -14.49
N ILE A 249 -0.85 11.72 -15.18
CA ILE A 249 0.04 10.80 -15.91
C ILE A 249 0.76 9.87 -14.93
N PHE A 250 1.34 10.41 -13.86
CA PHE A 250 2.05 9.62 -12.86
C PHE A 250 1.16 8.55 -12.24
N THR A 251 -0.05 8.91 -11.83
CA THR A 251 -0.98 7.95 -11.21
C THR A 251 -1.61 6.99 -12.20
N ALA A 252 -1.79 7.37 -13.47
CA ALA A 252 -2.21 6.45 -14.52
C ALA A 252 -1.16 5.34 -14.75
N ILE A 253 0.12 5.70 -14.85
CA ILE A 253 1.22 4.74 -15.00
C ILE A 253 1.31 3.84 -13.76
N MET A 254 1.25 4.43 -12.55
CA MET A 254 1.31 3.65 -11.31
C MET A 254 0.12 2.70 -11.18
N CYS A 255 -1.10 3.14 -11.50
CA CYS A 255 -2.27 2.28 -11.48
C CYS A 255 -2.14 1.11 -12.47
N ALA A 256 -1.71 1.39 -13.70
CA ALA A 256 -1.52 0.38 -14.73
C ALA A 256 -0.43 -0.65 -14.35
N THR A 257 0.69 -0.19 -13.81
CA THR A 257 1.79 -1.06 -13.34
C THR A 257 1.37 -1.92 -12.16
N GLN A 258 0.62 -1.37 -11.19
CA GLN A 258 0.08 -2.17 -10.08
C GLN A 258 -0.92 -3.22 -10.56
N LEU A 259 -1.85 -2.87 -11.46
CA LEU A 259 -2.81 -3.82 -12.01
C LEU A 259 -2.10 -4.92 -12.80
N SER A 260 -1.08 -4.57 -13.58
CA SER A 260 -0.25 -5.54 -14.31
C SER A 260 0.47 -6.48 -13.35
N SER A 261 1.13 -5.94 -12.32
CA SER A 261 1.82 -6.69 -11.25
C SER A 261 0.89 -7.67 -10.53
N ILE A 262 -0.36 -7.27 -10.28
CA ILE A 262 -1.39 -8.16 -9.72
C ILE A 262 -1.75 -9.25 -10.73
N CYS A 263 -1.92 -8.93 -12.00
CA CYS A 263 -2.29 -9.90 -13.02
C CYS A 263 -1.17 -10.92 -13.30
N THR A 264 0.10 -10.53 -13.21
CA THR A 264 1.26 -11.41 -13.38
C THR A 264 1.69 -12.11 -12.09
N ASP A 265 1.09 -11.75 -10.95
CA ASP A 265 1.48 -12.20 -9.59
C ASP A 265 2.96 -11.93 -9.29
N GLU A 266 3.50 -10.81 -9.77
CA GLU A 266 4.88 -10.36 -9.57
C GLU A 266 4.91 -8.97 -8.92
N THR A 267 5.72 -8.78 -7.89
CA THR A 267 5.95 -7.46 -7.27
C THR A 267 6.97 -6.63 -8.05
N ALA A 268 7.00 -5.32 -7.84
CA ALA A 268 8.01 -4.45 -8.45
C ALA A 268 9.47 -4.87 -8.13
N ILE A 269 9.72 -5.36 -6.91
CA ILE A 269 11.06 -5.86 -6.52
C ILE A 269 11.43 -7.12 -7.31
N GLU A 270 10.48 -8.05 -7.49
CA GLU A 270 10.69 -9.29 -8.23
C GLU A 270 11.00 -8.99 -9.71
N GLN A 271 10.27 -8.05 -10.32
CA GLN A 271 10.50 -7.59 -11.70
C GLN A 271 11.89 -6.96 -11.86
N LEU A 272 12.27 -6.05 -10.96
CA LEU A 272 13.57 -5.35 -11.03
C LEU A 272 14.76 -6.29 -10.83
N LYS A 273 14.63 -7.27 -9.94
CA LYS A 273 15.70 -8.24 -9.68
C LYS A 273 15.75 -9.39 -10.67
N LYS A 274 14.75 -9.52 -11.55
CA LYS A 274 14.57 -10.68 -12.42
C LYS A 274 14.62 -11.99 -11.62
N GLU A 275 14.02 -12.00 -10.43
CA GLU A 275 14.00 -13.19 -9.58
C GLU A 275 13.24 -14.30 -10.34
N GLN A 276 13.87 -15.46 -10.52
CA GLN A 276 13.17 -16.63 -11.05
C GLN A 276 12.12 -17.06 -10.03
N ALA A 277 10.88 -17.23 -10.47
CA ALA A 277 9.78 -17.60 -9.59
C ALA A 277 10.05 -19.00 -9.00
N THR A 278 10.25 -19.06 -7.69
CA THR A 278 10.35 -20.30 -6.92
C THR A 278 8.98 -20.81 -6.44
N TRP A 279 7.93 -20.02 -6.67
CA TRP A 279 6.54 -20.29 -6.29
C TRP A 279 5.64 -20.59 -7.49
N GLU A 280 4.52 -21.27 -7.23
CA GLU A 280 3.46 -21.42 -8.23
C GLU A 280 2.73 -20.09 -8.48
N ARG A 281 2.75 -19.63 -9.73
CA ARG A 281 2.05 -18.40 -10.12
C ARG A 281 0.55 -18.62 -10.10
N LYS A 282 -0.17 -17.73 -9.42
CA LYS A 282 -1.63 -17.73 -9.45
C LYS A 282 -2.13 -17.36 -10.84
N SER A 283 -3.30 -17.90 -11.21
CA SER A 283 -4.01 -17.43 -12.40
C SER A 283 -4.40 -15.95 -12.23
N LYS A 284 -4.46 -15.19 -13.34
CA LYS A 284 -4.80 -13.76 -13.33
C LYS A 284 -6.02 -13.44 -12.46
N TRP A 285 -7.07 -14.25 -12.60
CA TRP A 285 -8.32 -14.04 -11.85
C TRP A 285 -8.18 -14.35 -10.36
N LEU A 286 -7.39 -15.36 -9.99
CA LEU A 286 -7.13 -15.68 -8.60
C LEU A 286 -6.28 -14.59 -7.91
N SER A 287 -5.32 -13.99 -8.62
CA SER A 287 -4.52 -12.87 -8.11
C SER A 287 -5.36 -11.62 -7.86
N ILE A 288 -6.24 -11.28 -8.82
CA ILE A 288 -7.16 -10.15 -8.65
C ILE A 288 -8.10 -10.40 -7.46
N LYS A 289 -8.69 -11.60 -7.33
CA LYS A 289 -9.50 -11.96 -6.16
C LYS A 289 -8.70 -11.90 -4.86
N ALA A 290 -7.42 -12.22 -4.89
CA ALA A 290 -6.57 -12.15 -3.71
C ALA A 290 -6.37 -10.70 -3.22
N VAL A 291 -6.39 -9.71 -4.13
CA VAL A 291 -6.24 -8.30 -3.76
C VAL A 291 -7.59 -7.64 -3.45
N PHE A 292 -8.61 -7.85 -4.28
CA PHE A 292 -9.88 -7.13 -4.17
C PHE A 292 -10.99 -7.88 -3.43
N GLY A 293 -10.80 -9.19 -3.20
CA GLY A 293 -11.74 -10.07 -2.50
C GLY A 293 -12.68 -10.83 -3.44
N HIS A 294 -13.49 -11.73 -2.88
CA HIS A 294 -14.49 -12.51 -3.61
C HIS A 294 -15.83 -12.56 -2.85
N PRO A 295 -16.99 -12.56 -3.53
CA PRO A 295 -17.19 -12.41 -4.98
C PRO A 295 -16.91 -10.99 -5.50
N PHE A 296 -16.84 -10.83 -6.83
CA PHE A 296 -16.82 -9.52 -7.47
C PHE A 296 -18.05 -8.71 -7.04
N SER A 297 -17.84 -7.47 -6.60
CA SER A 297 -18.92 -6.58 -6.14
C SER A 297 -18.44 -5.13 -6.09
N TRP A 298 -19.35 -4.18 -5.90
CA TRP A 298 -19.06 -2.75 -5.69
C TRP A 298 -18.02 -2.48 -4.58
N ARG A 299 -17.86 -3.41 -3.63
CA ARG A 299 -16.84 -3.36 -2.58
C ARG A 299 -15.40 -3.33 -3.09
N TRP A 300 -15.17 -3.76 -4.33
CA TRP A 300 -13.85 -3.70 -4.96
C TRP A 300 -13.37 -2.26 -5.10
N PHE A 301 -14.31 -1.34 -5.34
CA PHE A 301 -14.07 0.10 -5.49
C PHE A 301 -14.16 0.86 -4.16
N SER A 302 -14.62 0.20 -3.08
CA SER A 302 -14.75 0.82 -1.77
C SER A 302 -13.45 0.72 -0.96
N PRO A 303 -12.90 1.85 -0.47
CA PRO A 303 -11.78 1.83 0.48
C PRO A 303 -12.22 1.44 1.90
N PHE A 304 -13.53 1.35 2.16
CA PHE A 304 -14.05 1.01 3.48
C PHE A 304 -14.11 -0.50 3.71
N ASP A 305 -14.13 -1.29 2.63
CA ASP A 305 -14.19 -2.74 2.69
C ASP A 305 -12.81 -3.39 2.72
N GLN A 306 -12.61 -4.31 3.66
CA GLN A 306 -11.48 -5.25 3.62
C GLN A 306 -11.77 -6.40 2.66
N PRO A 307 -10.77 -6.89 1.89
CA PRO A 307 -10.92 -8.09 1.09
C PRO A 307 -11.31 -9.27 2.00
N LYS A 308 -12.46 -9.89 1.76
CA LYS A 308 -12.85 -11.13 2.45
C LYS A 308 -12.28 -12.31 1.68
N PHE A 309 -11.50 -13.13 2.36
CA PHE A 309 -10.98 -14.39 1.84
C PHE A 309 -11.90 -15.53 2.29
N VAL A 310 -12.42 -16.31 1.36
CA VAL A 310 -13.27 -17.49 1.64
C VAL A 310 -12.42 -18.76 1.86
N TYR A 311 -11.10 -18.69 1.63
CA TYR A 311 -10.19 -19.83 1.82
C TYR A 311 -9.28 -19.61 3.03
N PRO A 312 -9.05 -20.64 3.86
CA PRO A 312 -8.16 -20.53 5.01
C PRO A 312 -6.74 -20.19 4.54
N HIS A 313 -6.08 -19.31 5.31
CA HIS A 313 -4.73 -18.77 5.09
C HIS A 313 -3.65 -19.83 4.82
N SER A 314 -3.93 -21.11 5.12
CA SER A 314 -3.05 -22.25 4.90
C SER A 314 -2.78 -22.58 3.42
N TYR A 315 -3.72 -22.29 2.51
CA TYR A 315 -3.54 -22.59 1.08
C TYR A 315 -2.76 -21.54 0.29
N MET A 316 -2.39 -20.41 0.91
CA MET A 316 -1.52 -19.40 0.27
C MET A 316 -0.04 -19.55 0.63
N TYR A 317 0.29 -20.50 1.51
CA TYR A 317 1.66 -20.80 1.95
C TYR A 317 1.99 -22.29 1.89
N SER A 318 1.13 -23.11 1.28
CA SER A 318 1.37 -24.52 1.08
C SER A 318 2.00 -24.77 -0.29
N VAL A 319 3.27 -25.20 -0.19
CA VAL A 319 4.20 -25.75 -1.20
C VAL A 319 5.01 -24.73 -1.98
#